data_AF-A0A443YJC9-F1
#
_entry.id   AF-A0A443YJC9-F1
#
_cell.length_a   1.000
_cell.length_b   1.000
_cell.length_c   1.000
_cell.angle_alpha   90.00
_cell.angle_beta   90.00
_cell.angle_gamma   90.00
#
_symmetry.space_group_name_H-M   'P 1'
#
loop_
_entity.id
_entity.type
_entity.pdbx_description
1 polymer ?
#
loop_
_entity_poly.entity_id
_entity_poly.type
_entity_poly.pdbx_seq_one_letter_code
_entity_poly.pdbx_strand_id
1 'polypeptide(L)' 'MELILKSNDEKSLAKIIALAKKLNIIIEKKNAVSKKTAKSDLKDRILDFKAKESSSFGDATEWQKKERSDRELPFS' A
#
# COMPACT_ATOMS: atom_id res chain seq x y z
N MET A 1 -16.59 -33.13 12.90
CA MET A 1 -16.57 -31.86 13.66
C MET A 1 -15.28 -31.14 13.30
N GLU A 2 -15.35 -29.89 12.86
CA GLU A 2 -14.20 -29.13 12.38
C GLU A 2 -13.93 -27.93 13.30
N LEU A 3 -12.66 -27.63 13.57
CA LEU A 3 -12.23 -26.52 14.43
C LEU A 3 -11.46 -25.49 13.60
N ILE A 4 -11.94 -24.25 13.57
CA ILE A 4 -11.28 -23.16 12.86
C ILE A 4 -10.63 -22.23 13.88
N LEU A 5 -9.30 -22.13 13.84
CA LEU A 5 -8.51 -21.25 14.70
C LEU A 5 -8.06 -20.02 13.93
N LYS A 6 -8.39 -18.83 14.45
CA LYS A 6 -7.95 -17.53 13.93
C LYS A 6 -7.18 -16.79 15.01
N SER A 7 -5.92 -16.46 14.76
CA SER A 7 -5.09 -15.68 15.66
C SER A 7 -4.09 -14.86 14.85
N ASN A 8 -3.71 -13.69 15.38
CA ASN A 8 -2.67 -12.83 14.84
C ASN A 8 -1.30 -13.04 15.53
N ASP A 9 -1.25 -13.84 16.59
CA ASP A 9 -0.01 -14.17 17.29
C ASP A 9 0.61 -15.46 16.73
N GLU A 10 1.68 -15.28 15.96
CA GLU A 10 2.44 -16.35 15.34
C GLU A 10 3.06 -17.32 16.36
N LYS A 11 3.48 -16.83 17.54
CA LYS A 11 4.10 -17.67 18.58
C LYS A 11 3.09 -18.64 19.17
N SER A 12 1.88 -18.17 19.44
CA SER A 12 0.79 -19.02 19.95
C SER A 12 0.32 -20.03 18.90
N LEU A 13 0.21 -19.62 17.63
CA LEU A 13 -0.13 -20.54 16.53
C LEU A 13 0.90 -21.66 16.38
N ALA A 14 2.20 -21.35 16.47
CA ALA A 14 3.25 -22.35 16.36
C ALA A 14 3.15 -23.42 17.47
N LYS A 15 2.89 -23.00 18.72
CA LYS A 15 2.69 -23.92 19.86
C LYS A 15 1.48 -24.82 19.65
N ILE A 16 0.36 -24.27 19.19
CA ILE A 16 -0.87 -25.03 18.96
C ILE A 16 -0.68 -26.04 17.82
N ILE A 17 -0.03 -25.63 16.72
CA ILE A 17 0.30 -26.53 15.60
C ILE A 17 1.20 -27.69 16.08
N ALA A 18 2.21 -27.40 16.91
CA ALA A 18 3.08 -28.43 17.46
C ALA A 18 2.33 -29.44 18.33
N LEU A 19 1.38 -28.97 19.16
CA LEU A 19 0.53 -29.85 19.97
C LEU A 19 -0.41 -30.70 19.11
N ALA A 20 -1.06 -30.08 18.12
CA ALA A 20 -1.97 -30.79 17.22
C ALA A 20 -1.24 -31.88 16.40
N LYS A 21 0.00 -31.63 15.97
CA LYS A 21 0.85 -32.64 15.34
C LYS A 21 1.17 -33.81 16.27
N LYS A 22 1.46 -33.55 17.55
CA LYS A 22 1.69 -34.62 18.55
C LYS A 22 0.46 -35.49 18.78
N LEU A 23 -0.74 -34.92 18.59
CA LEU A 23 -2.02 -35.62 18.71
C LEU A 23 -2.49 -36.26 17.40
N ASN A 24 -1.64 -36.29 16.35
CA ASN A 24 -1.98 -36.79 15.02
C ASN A 24 -3.23 -36.13 14.39
N ILE A 25 -3.46 -34.86 14.69
CA ILE A 25 -4.53 -34.07 14.09
C ILE A 25 -4.05 -33.52 12.74
N ILE A 26 -4.85 -33.70 11.70
CA ILE A 26 -4.59 -33.15 10.35
C ILE A 26 -4.91 -31.65 10.37
N ILE A 27 -3.96 -30.83 9.95
CA ILE A 27 -4.08 -29.35 9.98
C ILE A 27 -3.95 -28.80 8.57
N GLU A 28 -4.98 -28.12 8.09
CA GLU A 28 -4.91 -27.34 6.85
C GLU A 28 -4.59 -25.88 7.15
N LYS A 29 -3.38 -25.44 6.78
CA LYS A 29 -3.00 -24.03 6.90
C LYS A 29 -3.56 -23.26 5.71
N LYS A 30 -4.68 -22.56 5.93
CA LYS A 30 -5.14 -21.52 5.00
C LYS A 30 -4.25 -20.28 5.17
N ASN A 31 -3.15 -20.24 4.43
CA ASN A 31 -2.42 -18.99 4.26
C ASN A 31 -3.37 -18.02 3.56
N ALA A 32 -3.74 -16.93 4.23
CA ALA A 32 -4.29 -15.79 3.53
C ALA A 32 -3.17 -15.30 2.62
N VAL A 33 -3.21 -15.69 1.34
CA VAL A 33 -2.46 -14.99 0.30
C VAL A 33 -2.87 -13.55 0.48
N SER A 34 -1.93 -12.71 0.93
CA SER A 34 -2.12 -11.27 0.99
C SER A 34 -2.30 -10.83 -0.45
N LYS A 35 -3.55 -10.91 -0.94
CA LYS A 35 -3.96 -10.20 -2.14
C LYS A 35 -3.45 -8.79 -1.93
N LYS A 36 -2.60 -8.30 -2.83
CA LYS A 36 -2.27 -6.87 -2.91
C LYS A 36 -3.60 -6.15 -2.74
N THR A 37 -3.74 -5.49 -1.61
CA THR A 37 -5.01 -4.86 -1.26
C THR A 37 -5.29 -3.81 -2.33
N ALA A 38 -6.53 -3.59 -2.74
CA ALA A 38 -6.84 -2.53 -3.70
C ALA A 38 -6.21 -1.16 -3.32
N LYS A 39 -5.95 -0.97 -2.01
CA LYS A 39 -5.22 0.17 -1.45
C LYS A 39 -3.75 0.26 -1.85
N SER A 40 -3.01 -0.84 -1.98
CA SER A 40 -1.60 -0.81 -2.44
C SER A 40 -1.52 -0.46 -3.91
N ASP A 41 -2.40 -1.04 -4.73
CA ASP A 41 -2.41 -0.76 -6.17
C ASP A 41 -2.86 0.67 -6.47
N LEU A 42 -3.77 1.21 -5.66
CA LEU A 42 -4.18 2.61 -5.72
C LEU A 42 -3.06 3.55 -5.28
N LYS A 43 -2.27 3.19 -4.26
CA LYS A 43 -1.11 3.96 -3.81
C LYS A 43 -0.06 4.05 -4.91
N ASP A 44 0.28 2.93 -5.55
CA ASP A 44 1.28 2.88 -6.61
C ASP A 44 0.81 3.72 -7.82
N ARG A 45 -0.48 3.64 -8.18
CA ARG A 45 -1.07 4.47 -9.24
C ARG A 45 -1.03 5.97 -8.97
N ILE A 46 -1.15 6.40 -7.71
CA ILE A 46 -1.06 7.83 -7.35
C ILE A 46 0.38 8.31 -7.40
N LEU A 47 1.33 7.52 -6.89
CA LEU A 47 2.75 7.87 -6.88
C LEU A 47 3.30 7.98 -8.32
N ASP A 48 2.89 7.07 -9.19
CA ASP A 48 3.32 7.04 -10.58
C ASP A 48 2.43 7.89 -11.50
N PHE A 49 1.47 8.64 -10.96
CA PHE A 49 0.56 9.44 -11.76
C PHE A 49 1.33 10.55 -12.50
N LYS A 50 1.28 10.49 -13.82
CA LYS A 50 1.70 11.57 -14.72
C LYS A 50 0.50 11.95 -15.57
N ALA A 51 0.14 13.23 -15.56
CA ALA A 51 -0.91 13.74 -16.43
C ALA A 51 -0.49 13.54 -17.89
N LYS A 52 -1.39 12.96 -18.71
CA LYS A 52 -1.16 12.79 -20.16
C LYS A 52 -1.17 14.12 -20.91
N GLU A 53 -1.91 15.08 -20.38
CA GLU A 53 -2.14 16.38 -20.99
C GLU A 53 -1.54 17.46 -20.09
N SER A 54 -1.06 18.53 -20.71
CA SER A 54 -0.61 19.72 -20.01
C SER A 54 -1.76 20.33 -19.20
N SER A 55 -1.46 20.78 -17.98
CA SER A 55 -2.44 21.45 -17.12
C SER A 55 -3.17 22.57 -17.86
N SER A 56 -4.51 22.60 -17.77
CA SER A 56 -5.32 23.71 -18.30
C SER A 56 -5.03 25.05 -17.61
N PHE A 57 -4.33 25.03 -16.48
CA PHE A 57 -3.88 26.22 -15.75
C PHE A 57 -2.55 26.79 -16.27
N GLY A 58 -1.93 26.17 -17.29
CA GLY A 58 -0.63 26.59 -17.84
C GLY A 58 0.56 26.21 -16.95
N ASP A 59 1.74 26.74 -17.27
CA ASP A 59 2.93 26.60 -16.43
C ASP A 59 2.86 27.60 -15.26
N ALA A 60 2.92 27.08 -14.04
CA ALA A 60 2.93 27.89 -12.82
C ALA A 60 4.11 28.88 -12.80
N THR A 61 5.23 28.50 -13.41
CA THR A 61 6.44 29.33 -13.52
C THR A 61 6.19 30.54 -14.42
N GLU A 62 5.51 30.34 -15.54
CA GLU A 62 5.12 31.41 -16.46
C GLU A 62 4.09 32.34 -15.83
N TRP A 63 3.07 31.77 -15.18
CA TRP A 63 2.05 32.57 -14.46
C TRP A 63 2.69 33.45 -13.39
N GLN A 64 3.60 32.90 -12.59
CA GLN A 64 4.29 33.64 -11.55
C GLN A 64 5.14 34.78 -12.13
N LYS A 65 5.88 34.56 -13.21
CA LYS A 65 6.67 35.61 -13.89
C LYS A 65 5.77 36.73 -14.42
N LYS A 66 4.59 36.39 -14.93
CA LYS A 66 3.63 37.36 -15.48
C LYS A 66 2.98 38.22 -14.41
N GLU A 67 2.56 37.62 -13.29
CA GLU A 67 1.83 38.32 -12.22
C GLU A 67 2.76 39.03 -11.22
N ARG A 68 4.01 38.59 -11.10
CA ARG A 68 4.99 39.13 -10.14
C ARG A 68 6.23 39.65 -10.83
N SER A 69 6.05 40.67 -11.65
CA SER A 69 7.13 41.44 -12.27
C SER A 69 7.95 42.26 -11.26
N ASP A 70 7.43 42.43 -10.04
CA ASP A 70 8.00 43.24 -8.96
C ASP A 70 9.07 42.50 -8.13
N ARG A 71 9.22 41.18 -8.32
CA ARG A 71 10.18 40.36 -7.58
C ARG A 71 11.14 39.65 -8.53
N GLU A 72 12.40 40.07 -8.52
CA GLU A 72 13.47 39.25 -9.08
C GLU A 72 13.68 38.01 -8.21
N LEU A 73 13.53 36.82 -8.82
CA LEU A 73 13.80 35.55 -8.15
C LEU A 73 15.32 35.27 -8.21
N PRO A 74 15.94 34.84 -7.10
CA PRO A 74 17.40 34.67 -7.02
C PRO A 74 17.94 33.42 -7.73
N PHE A 75 17.12 32.73 -8.54
CA PHE A 75 17.48 31.46 -9.19
C PHE A 75 17.07 31.42 -10.67
N SER A 76 17.18 32.54 -11.37
CA SER A 76 17.18 32.58 -12.85
C SER A 76 18.35 31.80 -13.43
#